data_AF-A0A7Y6E319-F1
#
_entry.id   AF-A0A7Y6E319-F1
#
_cell.length_a   1.000
_cell.length_b   1.000
_cell.length_c   1.000
_cell.angle_alpha   90.00
_cell.angle_beta   90.00
_cell.angle_gamma   90.00
#
_symmetry.space_group_name_H-M   'P 1'
#
loop_
_entity.id
_entity.type
_entity.pdbx_description
1 polymer ?
#
loop_
_entity_poly.entity_id
_entity_poly.type
_entity_poly.pdbx_seq_one_letter_code
_entity_poly.pdbx_strand_id
1 'polypeptide(L)'
;MRKAWIAAGVAAAAPFGLVALLAAAVAGMSGGPSSSGGSAAVSLAPGAVPAAYGPAIEHWGRLCPEISPALLAAQLYQESGFDPRAVSPVGAQGIAQFMPGTWPQWSTDGDGDGRRDPFDADDAIPSAARYDCALARSTGSVPGDRTDNMLAAYNAGAYRVIQHKGVPPYTETRNYVQNIRTLERSFGVVEAPLPPSALAVGAIEFAQSKLGTPYLWGGEGTAADRGRFDCSGLTQAAYEKVGVKLPRVANDQWNAGRHPQRSELLPGDLVFFANDLTDPRSIHHVGIYVGGGTMIHAPYTGEVIRFGTIDKPDYIGATRVTPEGAQALPLRVPSTVVAAGAGAPQNAFTDATPTPTPTPRPQSTTPKPPTPRPMITAAARPRN
;
A
#
# COMPACT_ATOMS: atom_id res chain seq x y z
N MET A 1 -1.45 44.51 -75.70
CA MET A 1 -0.98 43.30 -76.40
C MET A 1 -1.84 42.12 -75.96
N ARG A 2 -2.51 41.50 -76.95
CA ARG A 2 -3.06 40.12 -77.05
C ARG A 2 -3.68 39.41 -75.82
N LYS A 3 -5.01 39.20 -75.92
CA LYS A 3 -5.81 37.95 -75.76
C LYS A 3 -5.91 37.36 -74.34
N ALA A 4 -7.08 37.41 -73.68
CA ALA A 4 -8.22 36.47 -73.75
C ALA A 4 -7.78 35.02 -73.42
N TRP A 5 -8.38 34.30 -72.45
CA TRP A 5 -9.69 33.66 -72.57
C TRP A 5 -10.30 33.24 -71.22
N ILE A 6 -11.62 33.03 -71.29
CA ILE A 6 -12.64 32.78 -70.26
C ILE A 6 -12.84 31.27 -70.02
N ALA A 7 -13.18 30.89 -68.78
CA ALA A 7 -14.18 29.87 -68.41
C ALA A 7 -14.50 30.06 -66.91
N ALA A 8 -15.68 30.56 -66.48
CA ALA A 8 -17.01 29.91 -66.47
C ALA A 8 -16.94 28.50 -65.85
N GLY A 9 -17.67 28.11 -64.80
CA GLY A 9 -18.76 28.71 -64.03
C GLY A 9 -19.11 27.78 -62.86
N VAL A 10 -19.64 28.32 -61.76
CA VAL A 10 -21.00 28.07 -61.25
C VAL A 10 -21.11 27.00 -60.14
N ALA A 11 -21.78 27.44 -59.07
CA ALA A 11 -22.55 26.71 -58.04
C ALA A 11 -21.77 25.83 -57.04
N ALA A 12 -21.70 26.22 -55.75
CA ALA A 12 -22.77 26.21 -54.74
C ALA A 12 -23.13 24.81 -54.25
N ALA A 13 -22.82 24.52 -52.98
CA ALA A 13 -23.69 23.90 -51.97
C ALA A 13 -22.86 23.28 -50.83
N ALA A 14 -23.05 23.77 -49.61
CA ALA A 14 -22.85 23.02 -48.37
C ALA A 14 -24.05 22.03 -48.19
N PRO A 15 -24.23 21.33 -47.05
CA PRO A 15 -23.37 20.59 -46.11
C PRO A 15 -23.90 19.13 -45.89
N PHE A 16 -23.46 18.46 -44.82
CA PHE A 16 -23.93 17.19 -44.22
C PHE A 16 -23.30 15.87 -44.71
N GLY A 17 -22.84 15.03 -43.76
CA GLY A 17 -22.49 13.65 -44.05
C GLY A 17 -21.66 12.95 -42.98
N LEU A 18 -22.34 12.39 -41.99
CA LEU A 18 -21.85 11.67 -40.81
C LEU A 18 -21.36 10.24 -41.15
N VAL A 19 -20.19 9.84 -40.59
CA VAL A 19 -19.77 8.48 -40.12
C VAL A 19 -19.49 7.31 -41.11
N ALA A 20 -18.28 6.71 -40.94
CA ALA A 20 -17.94 5.25 -40.86
C ALA A 20 -16.59 4.94 -41.57
N LEU A 21 -15.48 4.71 -40.83
CA LEU A 21 -14.94 3.41 -40.37
C LEU A 21 -14.37 2.47 -41.47
N LEU A 22 -13.03 2.28 -41.49
CA LEU A 22 -12.27 0.99 -41.33
C LEU A 22 -10.92 0.92 -42.09
N ALA A 23 -9.87 0.87 -41.28
CA ALA A 23 -8.59 0.16 -41.38
C ALA A 23 -8.07 -0.41 -42.72
N ALA A 24 -6.82 -0.01 -43.05
CA ALA A 24 -5.75 -0.92 -43.48
C ALA A 24 -4.38 -0.38 -43.00
N ALA A 25 -3.70 -1.19 -42.18
CA ALA A 25 -2.30 -1.07 -41.78
C ALA A 25 -1.38 -1.62 -42.92
N VAL A 26 -0.05 -1.56 -43.02
CA VAL A 26 1.11 -1.62 -42.11
C VAL A 26 2.34 -1.15 -42.94
N ALA A 27 3.38 -0.65 -42.25
CA ALA A 27 4.83 -0.82 -42.52
C ALA A 27 5.62 0.49 -42.71
N GLY A 28 6.35 0.87 -41.65
CA GLY A 28 7.30 1.97 -41.64
C GLY A 28 7.88 2.20 -40.24
N MET A 29 8.35 1.14 -39.58
CA MET A 29 9.10 1.22 -38.31
C MET A 29 10.55 1.62 -38.59
N SER A 30 11.02 2.71 -37.99
CA SER A 30 12.35 2.79 -37.34
C SER A 30 12.55 4.18 -36.73
N GLY A 31 11.95 4.35 -35.56
CA GLY A 31 12.18 5.46 -34.64
C GLY A 31 11.58 5.06 -33.31
N GLY A 32 12.32 4.28 -32.52
CA GLY A 32 11.86 3.86 -31.20
C GLY A 32 11.55 5.10 -30.33
N PRO A 33 10.48 5.10 -29.52
CA PRO A 33 10.27 6.15 -28.56
C PRO A 33 11.43 6.10 -27.57
N SER A 34 12.24 7.15 -27.55
CA SER A 34 13.12 7.40 -26.41
C SER A 34 12.20 7.70 -25.24
N SER A 35 12.03 6.70 -24.37
CA SER A 35 11.36 6.81 -23.10
C SER A 35 12.15 7.76 -22.19
N SER A 36 11.86 9.05 -22.27
CA SER A 36 12.29 10.01 -21.25
C SER A 36 11.45 9.76 -20.00
N GLY A 37 12.00 8.95 -19.07
CA GLY A 37 11.43 8.65 -17.75
C GLY A 37 11.46 9.84 -16.80
N GLY A 38 10.75 10.92 -17.14
CA GLY A 38 10.35 11.88 -16.12
C GLY A 38 9.32 11.22 -15.23
N SER A 39 9.49 11.28 -13.90
CA SER A 39 8.37 11.06 -13.00
C SER A 39 7.29 12.06 -13.43
N ALA A 40 6.18 11.56 -13.97
CA ALA A 40 5.03 12.42 -14.29
C ALA A 40 4.69 13.27 -13.06
N ALA A 41 4.01 14.40 -13.24
CA ALA A 41 3.61 15.27 -12.13
C ALA A 41 2.59 14.57 -11.21
N VAL A 42 3.05 13.61 -10.42
CA VAL A 42 2.26 12.80 -9.51
C VAL A 42 2.11 13.61 -8.22
N SER A 43 0.98 14.30 -8.10
CA SER A 43 0.61 15.02 -6.88
C SER A 43 0.50 14.06 -5.69
N LEU A 44 0.58 14.59 -4.47
CA LEU A 44 0.39 13.76 -3.29
C LEU A 44 -1.05 13.22 -3.19
N ALA A 45 -1.18 11.95 -2.81
CA ALA A 45 -2.44 11.42 -2.37
C ALA A 45 -2.88 12.09 -1.05
N PRO A 46 -4.17 12.43 -0.88
CA PRO A 46 -4.67 12.99 0.37
C PRO A 46 -4.32 12.11 1.56
N GLY A 47 -3.77 12.71 2.63
CA GLY A 47 -3.38 11.99 3.85
C GLY A 47 -2.15 11.08 3.71
N ALA A 48 -1.47 11.08 2.55
CA ALA A 48 -0.30 10.22 2.35
C ALA A 48 0.92 10.65 3.18
N VAL A 49 1.02 11.93 3.53
CA VAL A 49 2.09 12.50 4.35
C VAL A 49 1.51 13.22 5.58
N PRO A 50 2.29 13.40 6.66
CA PRO A 50 1.87 14.24 7.77
C PRO A 50 1.43 15.63 7.27
N ALA A 51 0.28 16.09 7.73
CA ALA A 51 -0.37 17.30 7.21
C ALA A 51 0.53 18.55 7.25
N ALA A 52 1.44 18.64 8.23
CA ALA A 52 2.41 19.72 8.34
C ALA A 52 3.35 19.83 7.13
N TYR A 53 3.72 18.71 6.50
CA TYR A 53 4.71 18.69 5.42
C TYR A 53 4.11 18.70 4.02
N GLY A 54 2.81 18.37 3.91
CA GLY A 54 2.09 18.27 2.64
C GLY A 54 2.31 19.46 1.71
N PRO A 55 2.03 20.71 2.14
CA PRO A 55 2.21 21.89 1.29
C PRO A 55 3.66 22.08 0.79
N ALA A 56 4.65 21.86 1.64
CA ALA A 56 6.06 21.99 1.27
C ALA A 56 6.47 20.91 0.25
N ILE A 57 6.11 19.65 0.50
CA ILE A 57 6.42 18.54 -0.42
C ILE A 57 5.70 18.74 -1.77
N GLU A 58 4.46 19.19 -1.75
CA GLU A 58 3.67 19.47 -2.95
C GLU A 58 4.29 20.60 -3.78
N HIS A 59 4.79 21.66 -3.14
CA HIS A 59 5.48 22.75 -3.82
C HIS A 59 6.86 22.34 -4.36
N TRP A 60 7.73 21.84 -3.47
CA TRP A 60 9.14 21.58 -3.77
C TRP A 60 9.36 20.30 -4.58
N GLY A 61 8.45 19.33 -4.49
CA GLY A 61 8.47 18.12 -5.32
C GLY A 61 8.23 18.38 -6.81
N ARG A 62 7.98 19.63 -7.21
CA ARG A 62 7.84 20.05 -8.62
C ARG A 62 9.03 20.85 -9.15
N LEU A 63 10.13 20.91 -8.38
CA LEU A 63 11.24 21.80 -8.68
C LEU A 63 12.01 21.44 -9.96
N CYS A 64 12.05 20.16 -10.36
CA CYS A 64 12.65 19.72 -11.62
C CYS A 64 11.97 18.44 -12.16
N PRO A 65 12.15 18.10 -13.45
CA PRO A 65 11.47 16.97 -14.08
C PRO A 65 11.77 15.59 -13.49
N GLU A 66 12.89 15.43 -12.79
CA GLU A 66 13.32 14.17 -12.19
C GLU A 66 12.70 13.91 -10.80
N ILE A 67 12.00 14.90 -10.23
CA ILE A 67 11.28 14.72 -8.97
C ILE A 67 9.78 14.96 -9.14
N SER A 68 9.00 14.32 -8.27
CA SER A 68 7.56 14.55 -8.10
C SER A 68 7.27 14.73 -6.61
N PRO A 69 6.14 15.35 -6.22
CA PRO A 69 5.72 15.37 -4.81
C PRO A 69 5.70 13.98 -4.18
N ALA A 70 5.19 12.98 -4.90
CA ALA A 70 5.17 11.60 -4.45
C ALA A 70 6.57 10.98 -4.26
N LEU A 71 7.51 11.28 -5.17
CA LEU A 71 8.89 10.82 -5.08
C LEU A 71 9.61 11.44 -3.88
N LEU A 72 9.45 12.76 -3.71
CA LEU A 72 10.05 13.49 -2.60
C LEU A 72 9.51 12.97 -1.26
N ALA A 73 8.20 12.72 -1.15
CA ALA A 73 7.62 12.08 0.03
C ALA A 73 8.19 10.68 0.28
N ALA A 74 8.32 9.86 -0.77
CA ALA A 74 8.89 8.52 -0.67
C ALA A 74 10.33 8.52 -0.15
N GLN A 75 11.13 9.47 -0.64
CA GLN A 75 12.51 9.65 -0.21
C GLN A 75 12.57 10.10 1.25
N LEU A 76 11.83 11.13 1.65
CA LEU A 76 11.75 11.60 3.05
C LEU A 76 11.29 10.49 4.02
N TYR A 77 10.36 9.64 3.58
CA TYR A 77 9.95 8.47 4.36
C TYR A 77 11.07 7.42 4.46
N GLN A 78 11.78 7.13 3.37
CA GLN A 78 12.91 6.19 3.37
C GLN A 78 14.09 6.70 4.23
N GLU A 79 14.29 8.01 4.32
CA GLU A 79 15.35 8.62 5.12
C GLU A 79 15.05 8.58 6.62
N SER A 80 13.84 8.96 7.04
CA SER A 80 13.55 9.18 8.47
C SER A 80 12.18 8.70 8.93
N GLY A 81 11.32 8.22 8.02
CA GLY A 81 9.90 8.02 8.32
C GLY A 81 9.15 9.32 8.62
N PHE A 82 9.62 10.44 8.06
CA PHE A 82 9.17 11.81 8.34
C PHE A 82 9.52 12.35 9.74
N ASP A 83 10.51 11.79 10.43
CA ASP A 83 10.99 12.31 11.72
C ASP A 83 12.01 13.46 11.52
N PRO A 84 11.63 14.72 11.80
CA PRO A 84 12.54 15.86 11.65
C PRO A 84 13.66 15.87 12.68
N ARG A 85 13.63 15.01 13.70
CA ARG A 85 14.66 14.92 14.75
C ARG A 85 15.56 13.70 14.59
N ALA A 86 15.41 12.93 13.51
CA ALA A 86 16.20 11.73 13.29
C ALA A 86 17.70 12.04 13.19
N VAL A 87 18.52 11.22 13.85
CA VAL A 87 19.99 11.25 13.70
C VAL A 87 20.49 9.83 13.46
N SER A 88 21.15 9.59 12.33
CA SER A 88 21.73 8.28 12.05
C SER A 88 23.00 8.03 12.87
N PRO A 89 23.44 6.76 13.02
CA PRO A 89 24.71 6.43 13.66
C PRO A 89 25.94 7.10 13.03
N VAL A 90 25.86 7.50 11.76
CA VAL A 90 26.93 8.20 11.03
C VAL A 90 26.76 9.72 11.02
N GLY A 91 25.74 10.23 11.73
CA GLY A 91 25.53 11.66 11.94
C GLY A 91 24.70 12.35 10.87
N ALA A 92 23.95 11.61 10.04
CA ALA A 92 22.96 12.20 9.14
C ALA A 92 21.78 12.76 9.93
N GLN A 93 21.24 13.92 9.55
CA GLN A 93 20.34 14.72 10.39
C GLN A 93 19.01 15.04 9.72
N GLY A 94 17.96 14.97 10.53
CA GLY A 94 16.62 15.45 10.25
C GLY A 94 15.84 14.64 9.22
N ILE A 95 14.75 15.24 8.75
CA ILE A 95 13.73 14.56 7.94
C ILE A 95 14.28 13.99 6.63
N ALA A 96 15.32 14.62 6.09
CA ALA A 96 15.99 14.25 4.85
C ALA A 96 17.38 13.62 5.07
N GLN A 97 17.78 13.37 6.32
CA GLN A 97 19.07 12.76 6.69
C GLN A 97 20.28 13.43 6.01
N PHE A 98 20.37 14.75 6.06
CA PHE A 98 21.53 15.46 5.54
C PHE A 98 22.77 15.19 6.39
N MET A 99 23.89 14.88 5.72
CA MET A 99 25.19 14.85 6.38
C MET A 99 25.65 16.28 6.72
N PRO A 100 26.33 16.51 7.87
CA PRO A 100 26.84 17.84 8.23
C PRO A 100 27.81 18.43 7.19
N GLY A 101 28.52 17.60 6.44
CA GLY A 101 29.38 18.06 5.33
C GLY A 101 28.62 18.48 4.07
N THR A 102 27.39 17.99 3.89
CA THR A 102 26.55 18.27 2.72
C THR A 102 25.62 19.46 2.97
N TRP A 103 25.10 19.60 4.19
CA TRP A 103 24.13 20.64 4.56
C TRP A 103 24.56 22.07 4.19
N PRO A 104 25.79 22.54 4.49
CA PRO A 104 26.18 23.92 4.19
C PRO A 104 26.10 24.28 2.70
N GLN A 105 26.25 23.30 1.80
CA GLN A 105 26.23 23.52 0.36
C GLN A 105 24.80 23.59 -0.20
N TRP A 106 23.86 22.85 0.39
CA TRP A 106 22.52 22.63 -0.20
C TRP A 106 21.37 23.21 0.62
N SER A 107 21.66 23.64 1.84
CA SER A 107 20.68 24.26 2.74
C SER A 107 19.97 25.45 2.09
N THR A 108 18.71 25.58 2.47
CA THR A 108 17.77 26.63 2.08
C THR A 108 17.09 27.08 3.35
N ASP A 109 17.01 28.39 3.54
CA ASP A 109 16.15 29.01 4.56
C ASP A 109 14.74 29.05 3.94
N GLY A 110 13.96 28.03 4.26
CA GLY A 110 12.72 27.70 3.54
C GLY A 110 11.50 28.46 4.05
N ASP A 111 11.48 28.81 5.34
CA ASP A 111 10.44 29.62 5.97
C ASP A 111 10.83 31.10 6.13
N GLY A 112 12.10 31.45 5.92
CA GLY A 112 12.60 32.82 5.99
C GLY A 112 12.89 33.29 7.41
N ASP A 113 13.11 32.39 8.36
CA ASP A 113 13.41 32.73 9.76
C ASP A 113 14.85 33.22 9.98
N GLY A 114 15.69 33.16 8.94
CA GLY A 114 17.09 33.58 8.95
C GLY A 114 18.05 32.49 9.44
N ARG A 115 17.59 31.26 9.62
CA ARG A 115 18.37 30.08 9.99
C ARG A 115 18.29 29.05 8.87
N ARG A 116 19.18 28.07 8.99
CA ARG A 116 19.27 26.91 8.10
C ARG A 116 19.56 25.71 8.96
N ASP A 117 18.51 25.08 9.47
CA ASP A 117 18.57 23.97 10.40
C ASP A 117 18.15 22.65 9.71
N PRO A 118 19.03 21.62 9.65
CA PRO A 118 18.64 20.33 9.08
C PRO A 118 17.52 19.63 9.87
N PHE A 119 17.28 20.03 11.13
CA PHE A 119 16.18 19.53 11.96
C PHE A 119 14.87 20.30 11.80
N ASP A 120 14.89 21.41 11.04
CA ASP A 120 13.67 22.09 10.64
C ASP A 120 13.18 21.51 9.31
N ALA A 121 11.93 21.02 9.31
CA ALA A 121 11.34 20.45 8.10
C ALA A 121 11.11 21.53 7.03
N ASP A 122 10.84 22.77 7.44
CA ASP A 122 10.60 23.87 6.51
C ASP A 122 11.87 24.26 5.76
N ASP A 123 13.06 24.03 6.33
CA ASP A 123 14.36 24.15 5.66
C ASP A 123 14.78 22.89 4.91
N ALA A 124 14.61 21.73 5.55
CA ALA A 124 15.15 20.47 5.06
C ALA A 124 14.44 19.95 3.80
N ILE A 125 13.12 20.12 3.69
CA ILE A 125 12.33 19.69 2.52
C ILE A 125 12.74 20.45 1.24
N PRO A 126 12.78 21.81 1.21
CA PRO A 126 13.31 22.55 0.06
C PRO A 126 14.76 22.17 -0.26
N SER A 127 15.59 21.98 0.77
CA SER A 127 16.99 21.65 0.61
C SER A 127 17.18 20.28 -0.05
N ALA A 128 16.38 19.28 0.33
CA ALA A 128 16.34 17.95 -0.29
C ALA A 128 15.99 18.06 -1.78
N ALA A 129 14.88 18.72 -2.12
CA ALA A 129 14.45 18.89 -3.52
C ALA A 129 15.51 19.61 -4.36
N ARG A 130 16.14 20.66 -3.83
CA ARG A 130 17.24 21.38 -4.52
C ARG A 130 18.45 20.49 -4.73
N TYR A 131 18.80 19.68 -3.74
CA TYR A 131 19.92 18.76 -3.82
C TYR A 131 19.65 17.65 -4.85
N ASP A 132 18.47 17.04 -4.84
CA ASP A 132 18.02 16.06 -5.84
C ASP A 132 18.12 16.62 -7.26
N CYS A 133 17.59 17.82 -7.51
CA CYS A 133 17.69 18.46 -8.82
C CYS A 133 19.14 18.74 -9.24
N ALA A 134 20.05 18.99 -8.29
CA ALA A 134 21.46 19.13 -8.59
C ALA A 134 22.14 17.79 -8.89
N LEU A 135 21.78 16.73 -8.16
CA LEU A 135 22.25 15.38 -8.43
C LEU A 135 21.80 14.92 -9.82
N ALA A 136 20.53 15.11 -10.18
CA ALA A 136 19.98 14.81 -11.51
C ALA A 136 20.70 15.55 -12.65
N ARG A 137 21.18 16.78 -12.42
CA ARG A 137 22.03 17.50 -13.37
C ARG A 137 23.44 16.91 -13.43
N SER A 138 24.05 16.62 -12.28
CA SER A 138 25.41 16.09 -12.20
C SER A 138 25.55 14.70 -12.84
N THR A 139 24.48 13.91 -12.83
CA THR A 139 24.41 12.58 -13.45
C THR A 139 23.71 12.61 -14.81
N GLY A 140 23.43 13.79 -15.38
CA GLY A 140 22.62 13.93 -16.59
C GLY A 140 23.21 13.26 -17.85
N SER A 141 24.52 13.05 -17.89
CA SER A 141 25.21 12.32 -18.98
C SER A 141 25.30 10.80 -18.73
N VAL A 142 24.86 10.33 -17.57
CA VAL A 142 24.90 8.91 -17.20
C VAL A 142 23.74 8.19 -17.89
N PRO A 143 23.98 7.06 -18.58
CA PRO A 143 22.92 6.27 -19.19
C PRO A 143 21.89 5.74 -18.17
N GLY A 144 20.68 5.43 -18.64
CA GLY A 144 19.61 4.87 -17.81
C GLY A 144 18.56 5.90 -17.40
N ASP A 145 17.71 5.52 -16.45
CA ASP A 145 16.68 6.40 -15.90
C ASP A 145 17.32 7.51 -15.06
N ARG A 146 16.94 8.77 -15.32
CA ARG A 146 17.56 9.93 -14.67
C ARG A 146 17.16 10.06 -13.20
N THR A 147 15.95 9.64 -12.86
CA THR A 147 15.43 9.60 -11.49
C THR A 147 16.17 8.54 -10.69
N ASP A 148 16.34 7.34 -11.25
CA ASP A 148 17.09 6.26 -10.59
C ASP A 148 18.56 6.64 -10.36
N ASN A 149 19.20 7.29 -11.34
CA ASN A 149 20.57 7.79 -11.22
C ASN A 149 20.69 8.92 -10.17
N MET A 150 19.67 9.77 -10.06
CA MET A 150 19.59 10.81 -9.03
C MET A 150 19.47 10.20 -7.62
N LEU A 151 18.52 9.28 -7.40
CA LEU A 151 18.35 8.59 -6.13
C LEU A 151 19.60 7.81 -5.72
N ALA A 152 20.22 7.12 -6.68
CA ALA A 152 21.48 6.43 -6.44
C ALA A 152 22.61 7.40 -6.05
N ALA A 153 22.61 8.60 -6.63
CA ALA A 153 23.58 9.64 -6.30
C ALA A 153 23.33 10.26 -4.92
N TYR A 154 22.09 10.30 -4.45
CA TYR A 154 21.75 10.74 -3.10
C TYR A 154 22.33 9.77 -2.05
N ASN A 155 22.14 8.47 -2.25
CA ASN A 155 22.64 7.43 -1.34
C ASN A 155 24.15 7.16 -1.45
N ALA A 156 24.68 7.01 -2.67
CA ALA A 156 26.06 6.55 -2.90
C ALA A 156 27.03 7.65 -3.38
N GLY A 157 26.52 8.86 -3.62
CA GLY A 157 27.26 9.97 -4.21
C GLY A 157 27.32 9.93 -5.74
N ALA A 158 27.19 11.09 -6.39
CA ALA A 158 27.19 11.23 -7.84
C ALA A 158 28.45 10.65 -8.52
N TYR A 159 29.61 10.74 -7.88
CA TYR A 159 30.85 10.18 -8.41
C TYR A 159 30.74 8.68 -8.68
N ARG A 160 30.11 7.91 -7.78
CA ARG A 160 29.93 6.46 -7.95
C ARG A 160 28.99 6.14 -9.11
N VAL A 161 27.90 6.90 -9.23
CA VAL A 161 26.94 6.76 -10.34
C VAL A 161 27.63 7.02 -11.68
N ILE A 162 28.46 8.06 -11.76
CA ILE A 162 29.24 8.39 -12.97
C ILE A 162 30.25 7.28 -13.30
N GLN A 163 31.01 6.82 -12.30
CA GLN A 163 32.01 5.75 -12.48
C GLN A 163 31.37 4.46 -13.00
N HIS A 164 30.22 4.09 -12.45
CA HIS A 164 29.50 2.87 -12.82
C HIS A 164 28.61 3.02 -14.05
N LYS A 165 28.48 4.23 -14.60
CA LYS A 165 27.61 4.56 -15.74
C LYS A 165 26.14 4.18 -15.50
N GLY A 166 25.69 4.32 -14.25
CA GLY A 166 24.33 4.01 -13.81
C GLY A 166 24.29 3.74 -12.30
N VAL A 167 23.19 3.15 -11.83
CA VAL A 167 23.05 2.72 -10.42
C VAL A 167 24.19 1.74 -10.06
N PRO A 168 25.08 2.08 -9.09
CA PRO A 168 26.19 1.22 -8.68
C PRO A 168 25.72 -0.17 -8.22
N PRO A 169 26.54 -1.22 -8.36
CA PRO A 169 26.20 -2.58 -7.94
C PRO A 169 26.32 -2.78 -6.42
N TYR A 170 25.96 -1.77 -5.62
CA TYR A 170 25.89 -1.85 -4.17
C TYR A 170 24.47 -2.27 -3.79
N THR A 171 24.36 -3.34 -2.99
CA THR A 171 23.05 -3.86 -2.56
C THR A 171 22.22 -2.78 -1.88
N GLU A 172 22.84 -1.98 -1.02
CA GLU A 172 22.20 -0.87 -0.33
C GLU A 172 21.60 0.15 -1.30
N THR A 173 22.39 0.65 -2.25
CA THR A 173 21.96 1.66 -3.22
C THR A 173 20.88 1.13 -4.17
N ARG A 174 20.97 -0.13 -4.59
CA ARG A 174 19.94 -0.76 -5.42
C ARG A 174 18.62 -0.87 -4.66
N ASN A 175 18.67 -1.31 -3.41
CA ASN A 175 17.50 -1.40 -2.55
C ASN A 175 16.92 -0.01 -2.27
N TYR A 176 17.76 1.00 -2.03
CA TYR A 176 17.33 2.38 -1.82
C TYR A 176 16.51 2.91 -3.01
N VAL A 177 17.04 2.78 -4.23
CA VAL A 177 16.32 3.18 -5.46
C VAL A 177 15.00 2.39 -5.60
N GLN A 178 15.06 1.06 -5.47
CA GLN A 178 13.86 0.21 -5.62
C GLN A 178 12.77 0.51 -4.58
N ASN A 179 13.15 0.73 -3.33
CA ASN A 179 12.23 1.06 -2.25
C ASN A 179 11.54 2.39 -2.50
N ILE A 180 12.28 3.44 -2.86
CA ILE A 180 11.71 4.76 -3.13
C ILE A 180 10.79 4.72 -4.35
N ARG A 181 11.17 4.05 -5.44
CA ARG A 181 10.30 3.90 -6.63
C ARG A 181 9.07 3.04 -6.36
N THR A 182 9.11 2.21 -5.32
CA THR A 182 7.94 1.46 -4.85
C THR A 182 7.05 2.33 -3.96
N LEU A 183 7.64 3.08 -3.03
CA LEU A 183 6.96 4.01 -2.13
C LEU A 183 6.35 5.21 -2.86
N GLU A 184 6.98 5.72 -3.92
CA GLU A 184 6.46 6.82 -4.76
C GLU A 184 5.03 6.51 -5.23
N ARG A 185 4.77 5.26 -5.62
CA ARG A 185 3.44 4.82 -6.03
C ARG A 185 2.40 4.85 -4.90
N SER A 186 2.81 4.76 -3.63
CA SER A 186 1.90 4.93 -2.48
C SER A 186 1.67 6.38 -2.08
N PHE A 187 2.64 7.27 -2.34
CA PHE A 187 2.50 8.69 -2.01
C PHE A 187 1.77 9.49 -3.08
N GLY A 188 1.64 8.94 -4.29
CA GLY A 188 1.07 9.62 -5.43
C GLY A 188 -0.41 9.39 -5.70
N VAL A 189 -1.10 10.40 -6.25
CA VAL A 189 -2.36 10.16 -6.99
C VAL A 189 -2.04 9.49 -8.32
N VAL A 190 -2.41 8.22 -8.46
CA VAL A 190 -2.47 7.60 -9.79
C VAL A 190 -3.60 8.31 -10.55
N GLU A 191 -3.32 8.91 -11.71
CA GLU A 191 -4.38 9.34 -12.64
C GLU A 191 -5.19 8.12 -13.10
N ALA A 192 -6.23 7.80 -12.30
CA ALA A 192 -7.39 6.91 -12.43
C ALA A 192 -7.18 5.48 -13.01
N PRO A 193 -7.71 4.47 -12.28
CA PRO A 193 -9.16 4.24 -12.29
C PRO A 193 -9.77 4.36 -10.89
N LEU A 194 -10.61 5.39 -10.73
CA LEU A 194 -11.29 5.85 -9.51
C LEU A 194 -10.34 6.33 -8.39
N PRO A 195 -10.50 7.56 -7.86
CA PRO A 195 -9.78 7.99 -6.67
C PRO A 195 -10.08 7.01 -5.52
N PRO A 196 -9.18 6.85 -4.52
CA PRO A 196 -9.59 6.28 -3.24
C PRO A 196 -10.85 7.03 -2.84
N SER A 197 -11.95 6.32 -2.63
CA SER A 197 -13.18 6.97 -2.18
C SER A 197 -12.86 7.71 -0.88
N ALA A 198 -13.62 8.76 -0.53
CA ALA A 198 -13.44 9.42 0.77
C ALA A 198 -13.45 8.42 1.94
N LEU A 199 -14.09 7.26 1.74
CA LEU A 199 -14.06 6.09 2.62
C LEU A 199 -12.65 5.51 2.78
N ALA A 200 -11.93 5.26 1.68
CA ALA A 200 -10.58 4.70 1.71
C ALA A 200 -9.59 5.64 2.44
N VAL A 201 -9.67 6.95 2.18
CA VAL A 201 -8.80 7.94 2.85
C VAL A 201 -9.03 7.92 4.37
N GLY A 202 -10.29 8.07 4.82
CA GLY A 202 -10.57 8.13 6.25
C GLY A 202 -10.30 6.79 6.97
N ALA A 203 -10.45 5.65 6.30
CA ALA A 203 -10.08 4.35 6.85
C ALA A 203 -8.56 4.23 7.05
N ILE A 204 -7.76 4.69 6.07
CA ILE A 204 -6.29 4.69 6.18
C ILE A 204 -5.85 5.66 7.28
N GLU A 205 -6.39 6.88 7.34
CA GLU A 205 -6.07 7.85 8.40
C GLU A 205 -6.36 7.29 9.79
N PHE A 206 -7.49 6.60 9.96
CA PHE A 206 -7.79 5.91 11.21
C PHE A 206 -6.72 4.86 11.52
N ALA A 207 -6.38 3.99 10.57
CA ALA A 207 -5.41 2.92 10.78
C ALA A 207 -4.00 3.47 11.10
N GLN A 208 -3.57 4.54 10.42
CA GLN A 208 -2.33 5.26 10.70
C GLN A 208 -2.32 5.82 12.12
N SER A 209 -3.44 6.38 12.60
CA SER A 209 -3.56 6.88 13.98
C SER A 209 -3.38 5.80 15.06
N LYS A 210 -3.42 4.51 14.67
CA LYS A 210 -3.26 3.38 15.58
C LYS A 210 -1.88 2.73 15.50
N LEU A 211 -0.96 3.21 14.65
CA LEU A 211 0.42 2.72 14.61
C LEU A 211 1.05 2.72 16.00
N GLY A 212 1.78 1.66 16.32
CA GLY A 212 2.40 1.45 17.64
C GLY A 212 1.47 0.86 18.71
N THR A 213 0.16 0.75 18.46
CA THR A 213 -0.78 0.14 19.43
C THR A 213 -0.52 -1.38 19.53
N PRO A 214 -0.37 -1.95 20.75
CA PRO A 214 -0.19 -3.39 20.91
C PRO A 214 -1.38 -4.21 20.42
N TYR A 215 -1.10 -5.34 19.77
CA TYR A 215 -2.12 -6.30 19.34
C TYR A 215 -2.91 -6.86 20.53
N LEU A 216 -4.21 -7.08 20.34
CA LEU A 216 -5.06 -7.81 21.26
C LEU A 216 -5.96 -8.78 20.49
N TRP A 217 -5.81 -10.08 20.75
CA TRP A 217 -6.71 -11.10 20.18
C TRP A 217 -8.15 -10.82 20.59
N GLY A 218 -9.05 -10.68 19.61
CA GLY A 218 -10.44 -10.32 19.87
C GLY A 218 -10.69 -8.82 20.05
N GLY A 219 -9.66 -7.97 20.01
CA GLY A 219 -9.82 -6.53 20.23
C GLY A 219 -10.47 -5.79 19.07
N GLU A 220 -11.40 -4.89 19.37
CA GLU A 220 -12.15 -4.04 18.42
C GLU A 220 -11.86 -2.54 18.66
N GLY A 221 -10.91 -2.20 19.53
CA GLY A 221 -10.57 -0.82 19.86
C GLY A 221 -11.51 -0.15 20.86
N THR A 222 -12.33 -0.93 21.56
CA THR A 222 -13.25 -0.40 22.58
C THR A 222 -12.51 0.07 23.83
N ALA A 223 -13.21 0.76 24.73
CA ALA A 223 -12.67 1.09 26.05
C ALA A 223 -12.30 -0.17 26.84
N ALA A 224 -13.06 -1.26 26.71
CA ALA A 224 -12.75 -2.54 27.34
C ALA A 224 -11.45 -3.16 26.78
N ASP A 225 -11.20 -2.97 25.49
CA ASP A 225 -9.96 -3.40 24.83
C ASP A 225 -8.75 -2.52 25.17
N ARG A 226 -9.00 -1.38 25.82
CA ARG A 226 -8.03 -0.29 26.03
C ARG A 226 -7.52 0.26 24.69
N GLY A 227 -8.40 0.36 23.70
CA GLY A 227 -8.08 0.87 22.37
C GLY A 227 -7.18 -0.05 21.53
N ARG A 228 -7.05 -1.33 21.88
CA ARG A 228 -6.25 -2.32 21.14
C ARG A 228 -7.11 -3.13 20.17
N PHE A 229 -6.45 -3.69 19.16
CA PHE A 229 -7.10 -4.34 18.03
C PHE A 229 -6.47 -5.70 17.69
N ASP A 230 -7.25 -6.61 17.13
CA ASP A 230 -6.74 -7.65 16.23
C ASP A 230 -6.81 -7.20 14.76
N CYS A 231 -6.40 -8.08 13.83
CA CYS A 231 -6.32 -7.77 12.40
C CYS A 231 -7.66 -7.28 11.83
N SER A 232 -8.72 -8.06 12.04
CA SER A 232 -10.08 -7.76 11.59
C SER A 232 -10.77 -6.66 12.41
N GLY A 233 -10.44 -6.51 13.69
CA GLY A 233 -10.95 -5.41 14.52
C GLY A 233 -10.39 -4.06 14.08
N LEU A 234 -9.12 -4.00 13.66
CA LEU A 234 -8.51 -2.77 13.12
C LEU A 234 -9.21 -2.34 11.83
N THR A 235 -9.39 -3.26 10.88
CA THR A 235 -10.04 -2.97 9.59
C THR A 235 -11.50 -2.59 9.78
N GLN A 236 -12.20 -3.26 10.69
CA GLN A 236 -13.57 -2.94 11.05
C GLN A 236 -13.71 -1.52 11.60
N ALA A 237 -12.91 -1.16 12.61
CA ALA A 237 -12.95 0.17 13.21
C ALA A 237 -12.55 1.28 12.23
N ALA A 238 -11.57 0.99 11.36
CA ALA A 238 -11.14 1.91 10.29
C ALA A 238 -12.28 2.23 9.32
N TYR A 239 -12.99 1.22 8.84
CA TYR A 239 -14.10 1.42 7.92
C TYR A 239 -15.37 1.95 8.60
N GLU A 240 -15.59 1.62 9.88
CA GLU A 240 -16.69 2.20 10.65
C GLU A 240 -16.52 3.71 10.84
N LYS A 241 -15.28 4.20 10.98
CA LYS A 241 -14.97 5.64 11.06
C LYS A 241 -15.48 6.43 9.86
N VAL A 242 -15.60 5.79 8.70
CA VAL A 242 -16.11 6.37 7.45
C VAL A 242 -17.53 5.89 7.10
N GLY A 243 -18.24 5.29 8.06
CA GLY A 243 -19.64 4.90 7.90
C GLY A 243 -19.86 3.55 7.19
N VAL A 244 -18.83 2.73 7.02
CA VAL A 244 -18.93 1.39 6.41
C VAL A 244 -18.78 0.32 7.50
N LYS A 245 -19.83 -0.44 7.74
CA LYS A 245 -19.81 -1.52 8.75
C LYS A 245 -19.29 -2.81 8.13
N LEU A 246 -18.08 -3.21 8.51
CA LEU A 246 -17.52 -4.50 8.13
C LEU A 246 -17.92 -5.61 9.12
N PRO A 247 -18.03 -6.87 8.66
CA PRO A 247 -18.13 -8.02 9.53
C PRO A 247 -16.93 -8.11 10.49
N ARG A 248 -17.15 -8.74 11.64
CA ARG A 248 -16.14 -8.86 12.70
C ARG A 248 -14.93 -9.71 12.30
N VAL A 249 -15.10 -10.71 11.44
CA VAL A 249 -14.07 -11.72 11.15
C VAL A 249 -13.47 -11.51 9.76
N ALA A 250 -12.15 -11.66 9.63
CA ALA A 250 -11.41 -11.40 8.39
C ALA A 250 -11.95 -12.17 7.16
N ASN A 251 -12.31 -13.44 7.34
CA ASN A 251 -12.86 -14.26 6.24
C ASN A 251 -14.25 -13.77 5.76
N ASP A 252 -15.05 -13.15 6.63
CA ASP A 252 -16.32 -12.54 6.22
C ASP A 252 -16.07 -11.20 5.51
N GLN A 253 -15.07 -10.42 5.96
CA GLN A 253 -14.65 -9.16 5.33
C GLN A 253 -14.18 -9.33 3.88
N TRP A 254 -13.70 -10.53 3.51
CA TRP A 254 -13.40 -10.90 2.12
C TRP A 254 -14.56 -10.55 1.19
N ASN A 255 -15.81 -10.76 1.61
CA ASN A 255 -16.98 -10.60 0.75
C ASN A 255 -17.52 -9.15 0.70
N ALA A 256 -16.82 -8.17 1.29
CA ALA A 256 -17.31 -6.79 1.44
C ALA A 256 -17.23 -5.93 0.15
N GLY A 257 -17.04 -6.57 -1.01
CA GLY A 257 -16.97 -5.91 -2.30
C GLY A 257 -16.33 -6.78 -3.37
N ARG A 258 -15.87 -6.15 -4.47
CA ARG A 258 -15.22 -6.85 -5.58
C ARG A 258 -13.77 -7.22 -5.26
N HIS A 259 -13.24 -8.23 -5.92
CA HIS A 259 -11.85 -8.68 -5.74
C HIS A 259 -10.95 -8.15 -6.87
N PRO A 260 -10.22 -7.04 -6.66
CA PRO A 260 -9.26 -6.55 -7.63
C PRO A 260 -8.08 -7.51 -7.78
N GLN A 261 -7.50 -7.56 -8.98
CA GLN A 261 -6.21 -8.22 -9.20
C GLN A 261 -5.10 -7.45 -8.46
N ARG A 262 -3.96 -8.12 -8.24
CA ARG A 262 -2.82 -7.50 -7.53
C ARG A 262 -2.30 -6.23 -8.21
N SER A 263 -2.38 -6.15 -9.54
CA SER A 263 -2.03 -4.96 -10.34
C SER A 263 -3.07 -3.84 -10.28
N GLU A 264 -4.28 -4.14 -9.81
CA GLU A 264 -5.40 -3.19 -9.73
C GLU A 264 -5.59 -2.62 -8.32
N LEU A 265 -4.76 -3.04 -7.35
CA LEU A 265 -4.89 -2.62 -5.96
C LEU A 265 -4.82 -1.10 -5.82
N LEU A 266 -5.76 -0.55 -5.08
CA LEU A 266 -5.81 0.85 -4.70
C LEU A 266 -5.72 0.98 -3.18
N PRO A 267 -5.13 2.06 -2.65
CA PRO A 267 -5.19 2.36 -1.23
C PRO A 267 -6.61 2.26 -0.70
N GLY A 268 -6.77 1.55 0.42
CA GLY A 268 -8.04 1.20 1.03
C GLY A 268 -8.42 -0.25 0.81
N ASP A 269 -8.05 -0.87 -0.32
CA ASP A 269 -8.37 -2.28 -0.55
C ASP A 269 -7.89 -3.15 0.64
N LEU A 270 -8.75 -4.04 1.12
CA LEU A 270 -8.35 -5.02 2.13
C LEU A 270 -7.53 -6.11 1.46
N VAL A 271 -6.40 -6.47 2.05
CA VAL A 271 -5.52 -7.55 1.57
C VAL A 271 -5.55 -8.71 2.55
N PHE A 272 -5.64 -9.92 2.03
CA PHE A 272 -5.94 -11.11 2.84
C PHE A 272 -4.87 -12.18 2.69
N PHE A 273 -4.69 -12.94 3.76
CA PHE A 273 -3.75 -14.05 3.82
C PHE A 273 -4.43 -15.29 4.40
N ALA A 274 -4.13 -16.45 3.81
CA ALA A 274 -4.87 -17.68 4.02
C ALA A 274 -3.94 -18.90 4.12
N ASN A 275 -4.36 -19.89 4.91
CA ASN A 275 -3.61 -21.14 5.04
C ASN A 275 -3.78 -22.04 3.80
N ASP A 276 -4.88 -21.88 3.07
CA ASP A 276 -5.18 -22.50 1.80
C ASP A 276 -5.60 -21.42 0.80
N LEU A 277 -4.74 -21.17 -0.20
CA LEU A 277 -4.96 -20.14 -1.23
C LEU A 277 -6.16 -20.44 -2.14
N THR A 278 -6.74 -21.63 -2.07
CA THR A 278 -7.92 -22.04 -2.83
C THR A 278 -9.22 -21.94 -2.02
N ASP A 279 -9.14 -21.72 -0.71
CA ASP A 279 -10.31 -21.58 0.17
C ASP A 279 -10.26 -20.28 0.99
N PRO A 280 -11.04 -19.25 0.59
CA PRO A 280 -11.18 -18.01 1.35
C PRO A 280 -11.68 -18.19 2.79
N ARG A 281 -12.27 -19.34 3.15
CA ARG A 281 -12.64 -19.62 4.55
C ARG A 281 -11.42 -19.83 5.44
N SER A 282 -10.27 -20.15 4.86
CA SER A 282 -9.00 -20.34 5.56
C SER A 282 -8.22 -19.04 5.81
N ILE A 283 -8.79 -17.88 5.43
CA ILE A 283 -8.24 -16.56 5.72
C ILE A 283 -8.01 -16.43 7.23
N HIS A 284 -6.77 -16.18 7.61
CA HIS A 284 -6.35 -15.99 9.00
C HIS A 284 -5.83 -14.57 9.28
N HIS A 285 -5.61 -13.76 8.25
CA HIS A 285 -5.09 -12.40 8.43
C HIS A 285 -5.64 -11.43 7.37
N VAL A 286 -5.79 -10.17 7.77
CA VAL A 286 -6.22 -9.06 6.91
C VAL A 286 -5.44 -7.79 7.26
N GLY A 287 -5.22 -6.94 6.27
CA GLY A 287 -4.68 -5.58 6.43
C GLY A 287 -5.30 -4.60 5.45
N ILE A 288 -5.06 -3.31 5.66
CA ILE A 288 -5.49 -2.23 4.76
C ILE A 288 -4.32 -1.90 3.84
N TYR A 289 -4.49 -2.09 2.53
CA TYR A 289 -3.48 -1.73 1.54
C TYR A 289 -3.31 -0.21 1.49
N VAL A 290 -2.07 0.25 1.47
CA VAL A 290 -1.72 1.69 1.43
C VAL A 290 -0.92 2.07 0.18
N GLY A 291 -0.84 1.16 -0.80
CA GLY A 291 0.00 1.34 -1.99
C GLY A 291 1.38 0.69 -1.85
N GLY A 292 2.12 0.66 -2.96
CA GLY A 292 3.54 0.27 -2.95
C GLY A 292 3.82 -1.12 -2.38
N GLY A 293 2.93 -2.09 -2.55
CA GLY A 293 3.12 -3.43 -1.97
C GLY A 293 3.08 -3.47 -0.44
N THR A 294 2.50 -2.45 0.20
CA THR A 294 2.50 -2.28 1.66
C THR A 294 1.07 -2.20 2.21
N MET A 295 0.89 -2.66 3.44
CA MET A 295 -0.34 -2.57 4.21
C MET A 295 -0.11 -2.05 5.63
N ILE A 296 -1.14 -1.48 6.25
CA ILE A 296 -1.21 -1.30 7.71
C ILE A 296 -2.01 -2.48 8.29
N HIS A 297 -1.48 -3.12 9.32
CA HIS A 297 -2.13 -4.27 9.94
C HIS A 297 -1.81 -4.40 11.44
N ALA A 298 -2.65 -5.14 12.16
CA ALA A 298 -2.38 -5.66 13.49
C ALA A 298 -1.92 -7.14 13.37
N PRO A 299 -0.60 -7.42 13.32
CA PRO A 299 -0.05 -8.71 12.88
C PRO A 299 -0.45 -9.92 13.74
N TYR A 300 -0.08 -9.93 15.03
CA TYR A 300 -0.29 -11.06 15.94
C TYR A 300 0.10 -10.68 17.38
N THR A 301 -0.24 -11.54 18.35
CA THR A 301 0.09 -11.35 19.77
C THR A 301 1.58 -11.11 20.00
N GLY A 302 1.91 -10.04 20.72
CA GLY A 302 3.29 -9.65 21.03
C GLY A 302 3.85 -8.56 20.12
N GLU A 303 3.15 -8.22 19.04
CA GLU A 303 3.52 -7.15 18.13
C GLU A 303 2.62 -5.91 18.30
N VAL A 304 2.96 -4.85 17.56
CA VAL A 304 2.19 -3.61 17.46
C VAL A 304 1.61 -3.44 16.06
N ILE A 305 0.58 -2.60 15.93
CA ILE A 305 0.08 -2.13 14.64
C ILE A 305 1.22 -1.40 13.92
N ARG A 306 1.49 -1.81 12.69
CA ARG A 306 2.63 -1.33 11.90
C ARG A 306 2.37 -1.47 10.40
N PHE A 307 3.28 -0.93 9.61
CA PHE A 307 3.39 -1.26 8.21
C PHE A 307 3.95 -2.68 8.02
N GLY A 308 3.51 -3.36 6.97
CA GLY A 308 4.01 -4.66 6.54
C GLY A 308 3.88 -4.85 5.05
N THR A 309 4.78 -5.64 4.46
CA THR A 309 4.69 -6.02 3.04
C THR A 309 3.54 -7.00 2.80
N ILE A 310 2.92 -6.90 1.62
CA ILE A 310 1.93 -7.87 1.11
C ILE A 310 2.57 -8.97 0.25
N ASP A 311 3.88 -8.91 -0.03
CA ASP A 311 4.63 -9.93 -0.78
C ASP A 311 4.93 -11.15 0.11
N LYS A 312 3.88 -11.92 0.41
CA LYS A 312 3.96 -13.12 1.24
C LYS A 312 3.41 -14.34 0.51
N PRO A 313 3.96 -15.54 0.77
CA PRO A 313 3.51 -16.78 0.12
C PRO A 313 2.06 -17.15 0.43
N ASP A 314 1.51 -16.64 1.54
CA ASP A 314 0.14 -16.87 2.00
C ASP A 314 -0.86 -15.81 1.50
N TYR A 315 -0.46 -14.88 0.62
CA TYR A 315 -1.38 -13.90 0.03
C TYR A 315 -2.42 -14.57 -0.88
N ILE A 316 -3.71 -14.49 -0.50
CA ILE A 316 -4.81 -15.07 -1.28
C ILE A 316 -5.47 -14.06 -2.23
N GLY A 317 -5.43 -12.76 -1.91
CA GLY A 317 -6.04 -11.73 -2.73
C GLY A 317 -6.47 -10.49 -1.94
N ALA A 318 -7.36 -9.71 -2.55
CA ALA A 318 -7.84 -8.46 -1.99
C ALA A 318 -9.33 -8.23 -2.22
N THR A 319 -9.90 -7.27 -1.49
CA THR A 319 -11.29 -6.82 -1.62
C THR A 319 -11.33 -5.30 -1.64
N ARG A 320 -11.95 -4.74 -2.67
CA ARG A 320 -12.30 -3.33 -2.74
C ARG A 320 -13.62 -3.10 -2.03
N VAL A 321 -13.55 -2.55 -0.82
CA VAL A 321 -14.70 -2.31 0.05
C VAL A 321 -15.65 -1.30 -0.58
N THR A 322 -16.94 -1.63 -0.63
CA THR A 322 -18.02 -0.69 -0.98
C THR A 322 -19.09 -0.66 0.11
N PRO A 323 -19.80 0.46 0.33
CA PRO A 323 -20.92 0.50 1.27
C PRO A 323 -21.97 -0.57 0.98
N GLU A 324 -22.29 -0.81 -0.29
CA GLU A 324 -23.30 -1.79 -0.72
C GLU A 324 -22.82 -3.23 -0.47
N GLY A 325 -21.54 -3.51 -0.76
CA GLY A 325 -20.93 -4.82 -0.53
C GLY A 325 -20.88 -5.14 0.96
N ALA A 326 -20.54 -4.18 1.80
CA ALA A 326 -20.54 -4.33 3.25
C ALA A 326 -21.96 -4.52 3.83
N GLN A 327 -22.94 -3.75 3.35
CA GLN A 327 -24.34 -3.84 3.80
C GLN A 327 -25.03 -5.14 3.37
N ALA A 328 -24.61 -5.75 2.25
CA ALA A 328 -25.14 -7.02 1.77
C ALA A 328 -24.72 -8.22 2.63
N LEU A 329 -23.75 -8.05 3.54
CA LEU A 329 -23.26 -9.13 4.39
C LEU A 329 -24.06 -9.21 5.70
N PRO A 330 -24.42 -10.43 6.15
CA PRO A 330 -25.01 -10.61 7.46
C PRO A 330 -23.99 -10.23 8.54
N LEU A 331 -24.32 -9.24 9.38
CA LEU A 331 -23.56 -8.96 10.60
C LEU A 331 -23.75 -10.15 11.55
N ARG A 332 -22.81 -11.10 11.55
CA ARG A 332 -22.80 -12.19 12.51
C ARG A 332 -22.41 -11.62 13.87
N VAL A 333 -23.40 -11.48 14.74
CA VAL A 333 -23.18 -11.21 16.16
C VAL A 333 -22.37 -12.40 16.72
N PRO A 334 -21.31 -12.19 17.51
CA PRO A 334 -20.61 -13.28 18.18
C PRO A 334 -21.61 -14.16 18.92
N SER A 335 -21.46 -15.48 18.82
CA SER A 335 -22.39 -16.50 19.36
C SER A 335 -22.61 -16.46 20.89
N THR A 336 -22.03 -15.49 21.59
CA THR A 336 -22.14 -15.31 23.04
C THR A 336 -23.39 -14.52 23.48
N VAL A 337 -24.15 -13.90 22.56
CA VAL A 337 -25.25 -12.99 22.94
C VAL A 337 -26.67 -13.54 22.72
N VAL A 338 -26.82 -14.70 22.06
CA VAL A 338 -28.17 -15.27 21.77
C VAL A 338 -28.77 -16.06 22.93
N ALA A 339 -28.01 -16.32 24.01
CA ALA A 339 -28.49 -17.10 25.15
C ALA A 339 -29.35 -16.31 26.17
N ALA A 340 -29.59 -15.00 25.96
CA ALA A 340 -30.33 -14.18 26.90
C ALA A 340 -31.32 -13.24 26.18
N GLY A 341 -32.51 -13.74 25.86
CA GLY A 341 -33.64 -12.87 25.54
C GLY A 341 -34.43 -13.26 24.29
N ALA A 342 -35.20 -14.33 24.37
CA ALA A 342 -36.44 -14.45 23.62
C ALA A 342 -37.36 -15.42 24.37
N GLY A 343 -38.24 -14.86 25.20
CA GLY A 343 -39.39 -15.58 25.72
C GLY A 343 -40.30 -16.02 24.57
N ALA A 344 -40.79 -17.25 24.69
CA ALA A 344 -41.70 -17.88 23.75
C ALA A 344 -43.01 -17.09 23.56
N PRO A 345 -43.64 -17.18 22.37
CA PRO A 345 -45.09 -17.20 22.28
C PRO A 345 -45.60 -18.65 22.27
N GLN A 346 -46.49 -18.93 23.22
CA GLN A 346 -47.34 -20.12 23.25
C GLN A 346 -48.51 -19.98 22.27
N ASN A 347 -49.04 -21.15 21.87
CA ASN A 347 -50.35 -21.46 21.26
C ASN A 347 -50.20 -22.12 19.87
N ALA A 348 -50.19 -23.45 19.77
CA ALA A 348 -51.32 -24.41 19.91
C ALA A 348 -51.95 -24.73 18.55
N PHE A 349 -51.66 -25.93 18.01
CA PHE A 349 -52.64 -26.79 17.35
C PHE A 349 -52.17 -28.26 17.45
N THR A 350 -53.09 -29.10 17.88
CA THR A 350 -53.06 -30.54 18.19
C THR A 350 -53.13 -31.40 16.92
N ASP A 351 -52.45 -32.56 16.86
CA ASP A 351 -53.08 -33.88 17.10
C ASP A 351 -52.14 -35.11 16.92
N ALA A 352 -52.33 -36.07 17.82
CA ALA A 352 -52.16 -37.55 17.78
C ALA A 352 -50.97 -38.30 17.10
N THR A 353 -50.11 -38.85 17.99
CA THR A 353 -49.41 -40.17 18.12
C THR A 353 -49.91 -41.37 17.22
N PRO A 354 -49.16 -42.50 17.00
CA PRO A 354 -48.23 -43.13 17.95
C PRO A 354 -46.95 -43.86 17.49
N THR A 355 -46.06 -43.99 18.48
CA THR A 355 -44.82 -44.80 18.60
C THR A 355 -45.06 -46.31 18.49
N PRO A 356 -43.99 -47.09 18.15
CA PRO A 356 -43.68 -48.27 18.96
C PRO A 356 -42.20 -48.39 19.43
N THR A 357 -42.11 -49.07 20.57
CA THR A 357 -41.07 -49.33 21.61
C THR A 357 -39.84 -50.17 21.16
N PRO A 358 -38.72 -50.22 21.95
CA PRO A 358 -37.36 -50.59 21.50
C PRO A 358 -36.85 -51.97 21.97
N THR A 359 -35.79 -52.50 21.33
CA THR A 359 -34.93 -53.62 21.81
C THR A 359 -33.56 -53.67 21.06
N PRO A 360 -32.53 -54.44 21.49
CA PRO A 360 -31.52 -54.10 22.49
C PRO A 360 -30.04 -54.07 21.98
N ARG A 361 -29.15 -53.60 22.88
CA ARG A 361 -27.67 -53.51 22.82
C ARG A 361 -26.92 -54.83 22.52
N PRO A 362 -25.77 -54.78 21.81
CA PRO A 362 -24.66 -55.72 21.96
C PRO A 362 -23.50 -55.16 22.80
N GLN A 363 -22.83 -56.02 23.58
CA GLN A 363 -21.70 -55.71 24.46
C GLN A 363 -20.33 -55.77 23.73
N SER A 364 -19.46 -54.81 24.09
CA SER A 364 -18.02 -54.91 24.42
C SER A 364 -17.07 -55.84 23.63
N THR A 365 -16.02 -55.25 23.05
CA THR A 365 -14.62 -55.69 23.27
C THR A 365 -13.64 -54.50 23.21
N THR A 366 -12.81 -54.38 24.25
CA THR A 366 -11.70 -53.41 24.39
C THR A 366 -10.41 -53.95 23.76
N PRO A 367 -9.60 -53.11 23.05
CA PRO A 367 -8.21 -53.45 22.72
C PRO A 367 -7.17 -52.85 23.69
N LYS A 368 -6.12 -53.64 23.92
CA LYS A 368 -4.97 -53.50 24.83
C LYS A 368 -3.95 -52.40 24.40
N PRO A 369 -3.26 -51.72 25.34
CA PRO A 369 -2.27 -50.68 25.04
C PRO A 369 -0.90 -51.23 24.55
N PRO A 370 -0.17 -50.49 23.70
CA PRO A 370 1.14 -50.91 23.19
C PRO A 370 2.31 -50.66 24.16
N THR A 371 3.27 -51.59 24.12
CA THR A 371 4.50 -51.73 24.91
C THR A 371 5.63 -50.77 24.47
N PRO A 372 6.48 -50.26 25.39
CA PRO A 372 7.58 -49.35 25.05
C PRO A 372 8.83 -50.04 24.47
N ARG A 373 9.52 -49.36 23.54
CA ARG A 373 10.80 -49.77 22.93
C ARG A 373 12.01 -49.37 23.81
N PRO A 374 13.05 -50.22 23.93
CA PRO A 374 14.30 -49.90 24.62
C PRO A 374 15.34 -49.17 23.74
N MET A 375 16.22 -48.46 24.44
CA MET A 375 17.34 -47.61 23.96
C MET A 375 18.42 -48.38 23.19
N ILE A 376 19.03 -47.71 22.21
CA ILE A 376 20.34 -48.10 21.65
C ILE A 376 21.37 -47.04 22.05
N THR A 377 22.38 -47.49 22.79
CA THR A 377 23.67 -46.83 23.06
C THR A 377 24.67 -47.10 21.93
N ALA A 378 25.38 -46.08 21.45
CA ALA A 378 26.72 -46.17 20.84
C ALA A 378 27.36 -44.77 20.93
N ALA A 379 28.32 -44.53 21.82
CA ALA A 379 29.75 -44.85 21.74
C ALA A 379 30.59 -43.64 21.25
N ALA A 380 31.35 -43.07 22.20
CA ALA A 380 32.40 -42.08 21.96
C ALA A 380 33.73 -42.77 21.62
N ARG A 381 34.58 -42.13 20.78
CA ARG A 381 36.06 -42.16 20.77
C ARG A 381 36.63 -41.39 19.55
N PRO A 382 37.92 -41.02 19.49
CA PRO A 382 38.63 -40.03 20.33
C PRO A 382 39.36 -38.97 19.45
N ARG A 383 40.15 -38.10 20.10
CA ARG A 383 40.99 -37.05 19.51
C ARG A 383 42.02 -37.59 18.50
N ASN A 384 42.29 -36.79 17.48
CA ASN A 384 43.63 -36.27 17.16
C ASN A 384 43.50 -34.87 16.55
#